data_AF-A0A4W3JPP2-F1
#
_entry.id   AF-A0A4W3JPP2-F1
#
_cell.length_a   1.000
_cell.length_b   1.000
_cell.length_c   1.000
_cell.angle_alpha   90.00
_cell.angle_beta   90.00
_cell.angle_gamma   90.00
#
_symmetry.space_group_name_H-M   'P 1'
#
loop_
_entity.id
_entity.type
_entity.pdbx_description
1 polymer ?
#
loop_
_entity_poly.entity_id
_entity_poly.type
_entity_poly.pdbx_seq_one_letter_code
_entity_poly.pdbx_strand_id
1 'polypeptide(L)'
;FRNRTETHVLQEPGSSHEKQGQLTIDNFHSMPKNVHENPTCMNSIVDLVWLKDQIIQQTVELETHVKACVETNTEATSEGDLKETIEIIEKELEDASVSFQNKSLMLHRLQVTHALREQAQEEDAEGKLIMQTINKSVELCSEIVANQKEIRTLENKVLEVQKQRLMLKQTMQDVLKERRTEKMKQQQLLQEMENELPKRAKKNLLEHLKTVTLIQNVLQGIILASGVNWAKDPKLKELILQLEKNPLD
;
A
#
# COMPACT_ATOMS: atom_id res chain seq x y z
N PHE A 1 5.07 58.27 10.13
CA PHE A 1 3.70 57.72 9.98
C PHE A 1 3.48 56.70 11.09
N ARG A 2 2.99 57.14 12.24
CA ARG A 2 1.59 57.06 12.69
C ARG A 2 1.25 55.66 13.22
N ASN A 3 1.41 55.51 14.53
CA ASN A 3 0.67 54.58 15.38
C ASN A 3 -0.84 54.79 15.20
N ARG A 4 -1.59 53.68 15.05
CA ARG A 4 -3.00 53.44 15.44
C ARG A 4 -3.62 52.44 14.47
N THR A 5 -3.65 51.15 14.82
CA THR A 5 -4.69 50.22 14.31
C THR A 5 -4.78 48.87 15.02
N GLU A 6 -3.92 48.51 15.98
CA GLU A 6 -3.90 47.14 16.53
C GLU A 6 -4.40 47.03 17.99
N THR A 7 -5.43 47.78 18.37
CA THR A 7 -6.09 47.62 19.68
C THR A 7 -7.56 47.22 19.59
N HIS A 8 -8.07 46.85 18.41
CA HIS A 8 -9.51 46.59 18.24
C HIS A 8 -9.90 45.11 18.03
N VAL A 9 -8.95 44.17 18.04
CA VAL A 9 -9.22 42.74 17.72
C VAL A 9 -9.21 41.83 18.96
N LEU A 10 -8.85 42.34 20.14
CA LEU A 10 -8.74 41.53 21.37
C LEU A 10 -9.93 41.68 22.35
N GLN A 11 -10.97 42.43 22.00
CA GLN A 11 -12.07 42.73 22.94
C GLN A 11 -13.39 42.01 22.63
N GLU A 12 -13.50 41.30 21.51
CA GLU A 12 -14.75 40.63 21.11
C GLU A 12 -14.95 39.16 21.56
N PRO A 13 -13.94 38.32 21.85
CA PRO A 13 -14.23 36.94 22.25
C PRO A 13 -14.70 36.81 23.72
N GLY A 14 -14.40 37.78 24.59
CA GLY A 14 -14.83 37.76 25.99
C GLY A 14 -16.33 38.01 26.20
N SER A 15 -16.92 38.91 25.41
CA SER A 15 -18.35 39.27 25.58
C SER A 15 -19.31 38.17 25.13
N SER A 16 -18.90 37.28 24.23
CA SER A 16 -19.77 36.23 23.69
C SER A 16 -19.97 35.08 24.69
N HIS A 17 -18.91 34.69 25.40
CA HIS A 17 -18.97 33.62 26.39
C HIS A 17 -19.69 34.05 27.68
N GLU A 18 -19.56 35.32 28.07
CA GLU A 18 -20.27 35.89 29.22
C GLU A 18 -21.79 36.00 28.98
N LYS A 19 -22.20 36.33 27.74
CA LYS A 19 -23.62 36.36 27.34
C LYS A 19 -24.26 34.96 27.24
N GLN A 20 -23.51 33.94 26.82
CA GLN A 20 -23.99 32.55 26.83
C GLN A 20 -24.12 31.98 28.25
N GLY A 21 -23.23 32.38 29.16
CA GLY A 21 -23.34 32.04 30.59
C GLY A 21 -24.61 32.62 31.23
N GLN A 22 -24.91 33.88 30.96
CA GLN A 22 -26.08 34.57 31.54
C GLN A 22 -27.43 34.04 31.00
N LEU A 23 -27.52 33.75 29.69
CA LEU A 23 -28.72 33.16 29.07
C LEU A 23 -29.05 31.75 29.60
N THR A 24 -28.05 31.03 30.09
CA THR A 24 -28.26 29.69 30.66
C THR A 24 -28.85 29.80 32.07
N ILE A 25 -28.51 30.83 32.84
CA ILE A 25 -29.03 31.06 34.21
C ILE A 25 -30.49 31.54 34.17
N ASP A 26 -30.85 32.40 33.22
CA ASP A 26 -32.20 32.96 33.13
C ASP A 26 -33.28 31.93 32.71
N ASN A 27 -32.88 30.86 32.01
CA ASN A 27 -33.79 29.79 31.59
C ASN A 27 -34.19 28.81 32.71
N PHE A 28 -33.47 28.76 33.85
CA PHE A 28 -33.78 27.84 34.95
C PHE A 28 -34.75 28.41 36.01
N HIS A 29 -35.22 29.65 35.87
CA HIS A 29 -36.12 30.29 36.87
C HIS A 29 -37.52 30.68 36.38
N SER A 30 -37.95 30.27 35.19
CA SER A 30 -39.34 30.45 34.74
C SER A 30 -40.16 29.17 34.86
N MET A 31 -40.47 28.77 36.09
CA MET A 31 -41.54 27.81 36.35
C MET A 31 -42.89 28.55 36.31
N PRO A 32 -43.88 28.13 35.50
CA PRO A 32 -45.13 28.87 35.37
C PRO A 32 -45.94 28.78 36.67
N LYS A 33 -46.27 29.93 37.24
CA LYS A 33 -47.26 30.07 38.32
C LYS A 33 -48.62 29.64 37.77
N ASN A 34 -49.05 28.44 38.13
CA ASN A 34 -50.39 27.97 37.88
C ASN A 34 -51.34 28.67 38.88
N VAL A 35 -52.04 29.71 38.43
CA VAL A 35 -53.12 30.34 39.18
C VAL A 35 -54.37 29.52 38.94
N HIS A 36 -54.83 28.88 40.01
CA HIS A 36 -56.09 28.16 40.08
C HIS A 36 -57.24 29.18 39.98
N GLU A 37 -58.00 29.15 38.89
CA GLU A 37 -59.35 29.72 38.84
C GLU A 37 -60.36 28.60 38.53
N ASN A 38 -61.52 28.70 39.20
CA ASN A 38 -62.52 27.66 39.44
C ASN A 38 -63.11 26.95 38.19
N PRO A 39 -63.53 25.68 38.31
CA PRO A 39 -64.26 24.97 37.26
C PRO A 39 -65.76 25.26 37.37
N THR A 40 -66.28 26.14 36.52
CA THR A 40 -67.74 26.28 36.34
C THR A 40 -68.22 25.33 35.23
N CYS A 41 -68.64 24.14 35.66
CA CYS A 41 -69.78 23.38 35.12
C CYS A 41 -69.93 23.30 33.57
N MET A 42 -69.21 22.36 32.92
CA MET A 42 -69.53 21.91 31.56
C MET A 42 -70.83 21.09 31.56
N ASN A 43 -71.98 21.71 31.28
CA ASN A 43 -73.27 21.04 31.23
C ASN A 43 -74.07 21.39 29.96
N SER A 44 -73.45 21.23 28.78
CA SER A 44 -74.19 21.23 27.51
C SER A 44 -73.64 20.15 26.57
N ILE A 45 -74.55 19.34 25.99
CA ILE A 45 -74.24 18.34 24.95
C ILE A 45 -73.44 18.95 23.80
N VAL A 46 -73.63 20.25 23.54
CA VAL A 46 -72.93 21.02 22.51
C VAL A 46 -71.43 21.12 22.78
N ASP A 47 -71.03 21.32 24.04
CA ASP A 47 -69.61 21.45 24.41
C ASP A 47 -68.88 20.11 24.23
N LEU A 48 -69.57 19.00 24.49
CA LEU A 48 -69.04 17.66 24.34
C LEU A 48 -68.88 17.29 22.86
N VAL A 49 -69.84 17.68 22.00
CA VAL A 49 -69.73 17.51 20.54
C VAL A 49 -68.60 18.37 19.99
N TRP A 50 -68.48 19.62 20.44
CA TRP A 50 -67.39 20.51 20.04
C TRP A 50 -66.01 19.93 20.42
N LEU A 51 -65.87 19.42 21.65
CA LEU A 51 -64.64 18.77 22.10
C LEU A 51 -64.32 17.51 21.27
N LYS A 52 -65.34 16.69 20.95
CA LYS A 52 -65.18 15.49 20.12
C LYS A 52 -64.65 15.86 18.73
N ASP A 53 -65.24 16.87 18.10
CA ASP A 53 -64.83 17.31 16.76
C ASP A 53 -63.43 17.95 16.80
N GLN A 54 -63.09 18.67 17.88
CA GLN A 54 -61.73 19.20 18.10
C GLN A 54 -60.69 18.09 18.23
N ILE A 55 -60.99 17.02 18.97
CA ILE A 55 -60.07 15.88 19.13
C ILE A 55 -59.89 15.12 17.81
N ILE A 56 -60.96 14.94 17.02
CA ILE A 56 -60.86 14.31 15.70
C ILE A 56 -59.97 15.14 14.78
N GLN A 57 -60.17 16.46 14.75
CA GLN A 57 -59.36 17.37 13.95
C GLN A 57 -57.88 17.29 14.33
N GLN A 58 -57.57 17.34 15.63
CA GLN A 58 -56.20 17.21 16.13
C GLN A 58 -55.58 15.84 15.80
N THR A 59 -56.38 14.76 15.83
CA THR A 59 -55.90 13.42 15.49
C THR A 59 -55.51 13.33 14.01
N VAL A 60 -56.33 13.88 13.12
CA VAL A 60 -56.04 13.90 11.68
C VAL A 60 -54.83 14.79 11.36
N GLU A 61 -54.71 15.94 12.02
CA GLU A 61 -53.54 16.82 11.87
C GLU A 61 -52.24 16.13 12.32
N LEU A 62 -52.27 15.40 13.45
CA LEU A 62 -51.12 14.61 13.90
C LEU A 62 -50.80 13.46 12.93
N GLU A 63 -51.81 12.76 12.43
CA GLU A 63 -51.61 11.65 11.47
C GLU A 63 -51.00 12.14 10.16
N THR A 64 -51.49 13.27 9.62
CA THR A 64 -50.92 13.88 8.42
C THR A 64 -49.51 14.42 8.65
N HIS A 65 -49.23 15.00 9.82
CA HIS A 65 -47.88 15.45 10.17
C HIS A 65 -46.90 14.27 10.28
N VAL A 66 -47.31 13.16 10.90
CA VAL A 66 -46.50 11.93 10.97
C VAL A 66 -46.26 11.37 9.57
N LYS A 67 -47.28 11.32 8.72
CA LYS A 67 -47.16 10.80 7.36
C LYS A 67 -46.25 11.68 6.48
N ALA A 68 -46.38 13.00 6.58
CA ALA A 68 -45.48 13.94 5.91
C ALA A 68 -44.04 13.83 6.44
N CYS A 69 -43.85 13.55 7.73
CA CYS A 69 -42.52 13.32 8.31
C CYS A 69 -41.91 12.00 7.80
N VAL A 70 -42.72 10.95 7.63
CA VAL A 70 -42.28 9.69 7.02
C VAL A 70 -41.94 9.88 5.54
N GLU A 71 -42.73 10.64 4.80
CA GLU A 71 -42.51 10.94 3.38
C GLU A 71 -41.27 11.85 3.16
N THR A 72 -41.01 12.81 4.05
CA THR A 72 -39.80 13.68 3.98
C THR A 72 -38.52 12.96 4.41
N ASN A 73 -38.61 11.95 5.28
CA ASN A 73 -37.47 11.08 5.63
C ASN A 73 -37.13 10.04 4.54
N THR A 74 -37.80 10.05 3.38
CA THR A 74 -37.43 9.23 2.20
C THR A 74 -36.39 9.88 1.29
N GLU A 75 -35.72 10.95 1.70
CA GLU A 75 -34.35 11.22 1.23
C GLU A 75 -33.42 10.18 1.86
N ALA A 76 -33.50 8.95 1.36
CA ALA A 76 -32.65 7.84 1.75
C ALA A 76 -31.20 8.13 1.31
N THR A 77 -30.42 8.82 2.15
CA THR A 77 -28.96 8.63 2.16
C THR A 77 -28.69 7.13 2.22
N SER A 78 -27.99 6.61 1.23
CA SER A 78 -27.67 5.18 1.14
C SER A 78 -26.96 4.75 2.44
N GLU A 79 -27.13 3.49 2.86
CA GLU A 79 -26.37 2.94 4.00
C GLU A 79 -24.85 3.12 3.79
N GLY A 80 -24.40 3.10 2.53
CA GLY A 80 -23.02 3.44 2.15
C GLY A 80 -22.65 4.90 2.43
N ASP A 81 -23.53 5.85 2.10
CA ASP A 81 -23.30 7.28 2.32
C ASP A 81 -23.27 7.60 3.83
N LEU A 82 -24.13 6.95 4.61
CA LEU A 82 -24.14 7.05 6.07
C LEU A 82 -22.87 6.48 6.67
N LYS A 83 -22.40 5.33 6.19
CA LYS A 83 -21.15 4.73 6.66
C LYS A 83 -19.94 5.61 6.35
N GLU A 84 -19.85 6.14 5.13
CA GLU A 84 -18.79 7.08 4.76
C GLU A 84 -18.83 8.34 5.63
N THR A 85 -20.02 8.89 5.87
CA THR A 85 -20.20 10.05 6.74
C THR A 85 -19.77 9.75 8.19
N ILE A 86 -20.08 8.57 8.71
CA ILE A 86 -19.64 8.13 10.05
C ILE A 86 -18.11 8.02 10.10
N GLU A 87 -17.48 7.39 9.11
CA GLU A 87 -16.01 7.26 9.05
C GLU A 87 -15.33 8.65 9.00
N ILE A 88 -15.90 9.60 8.27
CA ILE A 88 -15.41 10.99 8.22
C ILE A 88 -15.53 11.65 9.60
N ILE A 89 -16.71 11.56 10.24
CA ILE A 89 -16.94 12.17 11.55
C ILE A 89 -16.05 11.54 12.63
N GLU A 90 -15.84 10.22 12.60
CA GLU A 90 -14.94 9.53 13.53
C GLU A 90 -13.51 10.02 13.38
N LYS A 91 -13.03 10.17 12.14
CA LYS A 91 -11.71 10.72 11.86
C LYS A 91 -11.59 12.18 12.31
N GLU A 92 -12.57 13.01 12.01
CA GLU A 92 -12.59 14.42 12.45
C GLU A 92 -12.60 14.54 13.98
N LEU A 93 -13.33 13.64 14.65
CA LEU A 93 -13.35 13.57 16.10
C LEU A 93 -12.01 13.13 16.67
N GLU A 94 -11.35 12.13 16.09
CA GLU A 94 -10.02 11.68 16.50
C GLU A 94 -8.99 12.81 16.30
N ASP A 95 -8.99 13.47 15.14
CA ASP A 95 -8.14 14.61 14.84
C ASP A 95 -8.39 15.78 15.81
N ALA A 96 -9.66 16.09 16.09
CA ALA A 96 -10.04 17.14 17.05
C ALA A 96 -9.62 16.78 18.49
N SER A 97 -9.75 15.52 18.89
CA SER A 97 -9.35 15.01 20.20
C SER A 97 -7.83 15.10 20.38
N VAL A 98 -7.05 14.63 19.40
CA VAL A 98 -5.58 14.74 19.41
C VAL A 98 -5.15 16.21 19.43
N SER A 99 -5.81 17.07 18.65
CA SER A 99 -5.55 18.51 18.64
C SER A 99 -5.82 19.15 20.00
N PHE A 100 -6.94 18.81 20.64
CA PHE A 100 -7.29 19.30 21.98
C PHE A 100 -6.27 18.86 23.03
N GLN A 101 -5.89 17.57 23.04
CA GLN A 101 -4.89 17.04 23.96
C GLN A 101 -3.52 17.73 23.79
N ASN A 102 -3.08 17.94 22.55
CA ASN A 102 -1.82 18.63 22.27
C ASN A 102 -1.84 20.08 22.74
N LYS A 103 -2.94 20.81 22.49
CA LYS A 103 -3.11 22.20 22.94
C LYS A 103 -3.13 22.29 24.47
N SER A 104 -3.85 21.38 25.14
CA SER A 104 -3.89 21.28 26.60
C SER A 104 -2.51 21.01 27.19
N LEU A 105 -1.76 20.05 26.62
CA LEU A 105 -0.39 19.76 27.03
C LEU A 105 0.54 20.96 26.85
N MET A 106 0.45 21.67 25.72
CA MET A 106 1.23 22.89 25.48
C MET A 106 0.91 23.97 26.51
N LEU A 107 -0.37 24.18 26.82
CA LEU A 107 -0.80 25.15 27.83
C LEU A 107 -0.22 24.80 29.21
N HIS A 108 -0.34 23.56 29.65
CA HIS A 108 0.23 23.11 30.91
C HIS A 108 1.76 23.30 30.95
N ARG A 109 2.47 22.95 29.89
CA ARG A 109 3.93 23.18 29.81
C ARG A 109 4.27 24.66 29.89
N LEU A 110 3.50 25.52 29.25
CA LEU A 110 3.70 26.97 29.29
C LEU A 110 3.48 27.51 30.71
N GLN A 111 2.40 27.11 31.37
CA GLN A 111 2.08 27.51 32.75
C GLN A 111 3.15 27.06 33.74
N VAL A 112 3.59 25.79 33.66
CA VAL A 112 4.66 25.28 34.53
C VAL A 112 5.98 26.01 34.26
N THR A 113 6.33 26.23 32.99
CA THR A 113 7.55 26.97 32.63
C THR A 113 7.51 28.42 33.11
N HIS A 114 6.34 29.04 33.09
CA HIS A 114 6.13 30.39 33.62
C HIS A 114 6.34 30.43 35.13
N ALA A 115 5.67 29.55 35.89
CA ALA A 115 5.80 29.47 37.34
C ALA A 115 7.25 29.18 37.77
N LEU A 116 7.93 28.23 37.10
CA LEU A 116 9.34 27.94 37.35
C LEU A 116 10.25 29.12 37.05
N ARG A 117 9.94 29.91 36.01
CA ARG A 117 10.71 31.11 35.67
C ARG A 117 10.56 32.19 36.72
N GLU A 118 9.35 32.41 37.22
CA GLU A 118 9.09 33.39 38.29
C GLU A 118 9.89 33.03 39.55
N GLN A 119 9.83 31.76 39.98
CA GLN A 119 10.61 31.30 41.14
C GLN A 119 12.12 31.35 40.91
N ALA A 120 12.60 31.05 39.70
CA ALA A 120 14.02 31.09 39.39
C ALA A 120 14.59 32.52 39.24
N GLN A 121 13.74 33.55 39.18
CA GLN A 121 14.15 34.96 39.17
C GLN A 121 14.39 35.51 40.57
N GLU A 122 13.91 34.83 41.62
CA GLU A 122 14.24 35.18 42.99
C GLU A 122 15.73 34.89 43.24
N GLU A 123 16.50 35.85 43.78
CA GLU A 123 17.95 35.69 44.01
C GLU A 123 18.31 34.84 45.25
N ASP A 124 17.32 34.13 45.78
CA ASP A 124 17.45 33.27 46.95
C ASP A 124 18.18 31.95 46.61
N ALA A 125 18.38 31.13 47.64
CA ALA A 125 19.08 29.85 47.45
C ALA A 125 18.25 28.87 46.62
N GLU A 126 16.93 28.91 46.72
CA GLU A 126 16.01 28.01 46.02
C GLU A 126 15.92 28.33 44.53
N GLY A 127 15.77 29.61 44.16
CA GLY A 127 15.77 30.07 42.77
C GLY A 127 17.07 29.72 42.03
N LYS A 128 18.22 29.83 42.69
CA LYS A 128 19.53 29.39 42.14
C LYS A 128 19.57 27.88 41.88
N LEU A 129 19.06 27.05 42.80
CA LEU A 129 18.99 25.60 42.62
C LEU A 129 18.03 25.21 41.48
N ILE A 130 16.89 25.89 41.36
CA ILE A 130 15.94 25.70 40.26
C ILE A 130 16.62 26.03 38.93
N MET A 131 17.30 27.17 38.81
CA MET A 131 18.00 27.57 37.59
C MET A 131 19.12 26.59 37.20
N GLN A 132 19.91 26.12 38.16
CA GLN A 132 20.93 25.10 37.93
C GLN A 132 20.31 23.78 37.41
N THR A 133 19.20 23.36 38.00
CA THR A 133 18.48 22.14 37.60
C THR A 133 17.91 22.27 36.20
N ILE A 134 17.31 23.43 35.86
CA ILE A 134 16.80 23.72 34.51
C ILE A 134 17.94 23.66 33.49
N ASN A 135 19.06 24.33 33.77
CA ASN A 135 20.22 24.32 32.87
C ASN A 135 20.75 22.91 32.64
N LYS A 136 20.86 22.11 33.71
CA LYS A 136 21.32 20.72 33.58
C LYS A 136 20.33 19.86 32.78
N SER A 137 19.03 20.06 32.99
CA SER A 137 17.97 19.38 32.24
C SER A 137 18.03 19.73 30.74
N VAL A 138 18.25 21.00 30.40
CA VAL A 138 18.39 21.46 29.01
C VAL A 138 19.62 20.84 28.34
N GLU A 139 20.76 20.80 29.04
CA GLU A 139 21.99 20.16 28.56
C GLU A 139 21.74 18.68 28.23
N LEU A 140 21.18 17.92 29.18
CA LEU A 140 20.84 16.51 28.98
C LEU A 140 19.84 16.31 27.83
N CYS A 141 18.82 17.16 27.72
CA CYS A 141 17.88 17.10 26.60
C CYS A 141 18.58 17.35 25.26
N SER A 142 19.55 18.26 25.21
CA SER A 142 20.35 18.53 24.01
C SER A 142 21.18 17.32 23.60
N GLU A 143 21.84 16.66 24.56
CA GLU A 143 22.57 15.40 24.35
C GLU A 143 21.64 14.28 23.86
N ILE A 144 20.47 14.13 24.46
CA ILE A 144 19.45 13.14 24.04
C ILE A 144 19.03 13.39 22.59
N VAL A 145 18.74 14.64 22.22
CA VAL A 145 18.35 15.00 20.84
C VAL A 145 19.48 14.73 19.85
N ALA A 146 20.74 15.04 20.22
CA ALA A 146 21.91 14.74 19.39
C ALA A 146 22.05 13.22 19.16
N ASN A 147 21.96 12.42 20.23
CA ASN A 147 22.01 10.96 20.15
C ASN A 147 20.87 10.39 19.30
N GLN A 148 19.64 10.89 19.47
CA GLN A 148 18.50 10.47 18.64
C GLN A 148 18.71 10.79 17.16
N LYS A 149 19.33 11.93 16.83
CA LYS A 149 19.67 12.28 15.45
C LYS A 149 20.71 11.34 14.87
N GLU A 150 21.72 10.96 15.66
CA GLU A 150 22.73 9.98 15.25
C GLU A 150 22.09 8.59 15.03
N ILE A 151 21.23 8.14 15.96
CA ILE A 151 20.48 6.88 15.83
C ILE A 151 19.69 6.85 14.52
N ARG A 152 18.88 7.88 14.25
CA ARG A 152 18.11 7.96 12.99
C ARG A 152 19.01 7.93 11.75
N THR A 153 20.19 8.57 11.83
CA THR A 153 21.16 8.56 10.72
C THR A 153 21.71 7.15 10.50
N LEU A 154 22.01 6.41 11.57
CA LEU A 154 22.48 5.02 11.50
C LEU A 154 21.38 4.08 11.01
N GLU A 155 20.15 4.22 11.50
CA GLU A 155 18.98 3.46 11.04
C GLU A 155 18.78 3.62 9.53
N ASN A 156 18.85 4.86 9.03
CA ASN A 156 18.76 5.13 7.59
C ASN A 156 19.87 4.46 6.79
N LYS A 157 21.12 4.46 7.30
CA LYS A 157 22.24 3.74 6.66
C LYS A 157 22.00 2.24 6.64
N VAL A 158 21.47 1.66 7.72
CA VAL A 158 21.12 0.23 7.79
C VAL A 158 20.04 -0.11 6.77
N LEU A 159 18.99 0.71 6.66
CA LEU A 159 17.93 0.53 5.66
C LEU A 159 18.48 0.57 4.23
N GLU A 160 19.40 1.49 3.93
CA GLU A 160 20.02 1.57 2.61
C GLU A 160 20.86 0.32 2.30
N VAL A 161 21.66 -0.18 3.26
CA VAL A 161 22.41 -1.44 3.09
C VAL A 161 21.46 -2.63 2.89
N GLN A 162 20.34 -2.69 3.61
CA GLN A 162 19.34 -3.73 3.43
C GLN A 162 18.71 -3.70 2.04
N LYS A 163 18.41 -2.50 1.53
CA LYS A 163 17.91 -2.29 0.16
C LYS A 163 18.92 -2.75 -0.89
N GLN A 164 20.19 -2.35 -0.75
CA GLN A 164 21.26 -2.77 -1.66
C GLN A 164 21.44 -4.29 -1.65
N ARG A 165 21.41 -4.91 -0.46
CA ARG A 165 21.48 -6.38 -0.31
C ARG A 165 20.32 -7.08 -1.01
N LEU A 166 19.11 -6.53 -0.92
CA LEU A 166 17.93 -7.08 -1.59
C LEU A 166 18.09 -7.02 -3.12
N MET A 167 18.50 -5.87 -3.65
CA MET A 167 18.75 -5.72 -5.10
C MET A 167 19.81 -6.69 -5.59
N LEU A 168 20.94 -6.80 -4.86
CA LEU A 168 21.99 -7.75 -5.22
C LEU A 168 21.49 -9.21 -5.23
N LYS A 169 20.65 -9.59 -4.26
CA LYS A 169 20.05 -10.92 -4.21
C LYS A 169 19.15 -11.19 -5.41
N GLN A 170 18.37 -10.20 -5.84
CA GLN A 170 17.54 -10.30 -7.05
C GLN A 170 18.40 -10.45 -8.30
N THR A 171 19.41 -9.58 -8.49
CA THR A 171 20.33 -9.67 -9.62
C THR A 171 21.06 -11.02 -9.65
N MET A 172 21.52 -11.52 -8.51
CA MET A 172 22.16 -12.83 -8.43
C MET A 172 21.20 -13.96 -8.83
N GLN A 173 19.93 -13.89 -8.41
CA GLN A 173 18.93 -14.87 -8.79
C GLN A 173 18.69 -14.87 -10.30
N ASP A 174 18.66 -13.70 -10.94
CA ASP A 174 18.43 -13.59 -12.38
C ASP A 174 19.63 -14.08 -13.19
N VAL A 175 20.86 -13.72 -12.79
CA VAL A 175 22.09 -14.28 -13.40
C VAL A 175 22.15 -15.81 -13.26
N LEU A 176 21.72 -16.35 -12.13
CA LEU A 176 21.65 -17.80 -11.92
C LEU A 176 20.61 -18.47 -12.81
N LYS A 177 19.45 -17.83 -13.03
CA LYS A 177 18.44 -18.32 -13.98
C LYS A 177 18.99 -18.30 -15.40
N GLU A 178 19.58 -17.19 -15.83
CA GLU A 178 20.17 -17.04 -17.16
C GLU A 178 21.25 -18.10 -17.41
N ARG A 179 22.19 -18.27 -16.47
CA ARG A 179 23.21 -19.31 -16.55
C ARG A 179 22.61 -20.72 -16.70
N ARG A 180 21.54 -21.04 -15.96
CA ARG A 180 20.86 -22.34 -16.11
C ARG A 180 20.25 -22.49 -17.49
N THR A 181 19.57 -21.46 -18.00
CA THR A 181 18.98 -21.50 -19.35
C THR A 181 20.04 -21.68 -20.42
N GLU A 182 21.17 -20.99 -20.30
CA GLU A 182 22.26 -21.09 -21.27
C GLU A 182 22.93 -22.46 -21.22
N LYS A 183 23.13 -23.03 -20.02
CA LYS A 183 23.63 -24.39 -19.86
C LYS A 183 22.70 -25.42 -20.51
N MET A 184 21.38 -25.26 -20.38
CA MET A 184 20.41 -26.15 -21.03
C MET A 184 20.49 -26.05 -22.56
N LYS A 185 20.61 -24.85 -23.12
CA LYS A 185 20.80 -24.66 -24.57
C LYS A 185 22.09 -25.30 -25.07
N GLN A 186 23.20 -25.10 -24.37
CA GLN A 186 24.48 -25.73 -24.71
C GLN A 186 24.39 -27.25 -24.69
N GLN A 187 23.71 -27.83 -23.69
CA GLN A 187 23.54 -29.27 -23.59
C GLN A 187 22.65 -29.81 -24.72
N GLN A 188 21.59 -29.10 -25.09
CA GLN A 188 20.76 -29.44 -26.25
C GLN A 188 21.55 -29.41 -27.55
N LEU A 189 22.36 -28.35 -27.76
CA LEU A 189 23.21 -28.23 -28.94
C LEU A 189 24.24 -29.36 -29.01
N LEU A 190 24.88 -29.70 -27.89
CA LEU A 190 25.82 -30.82 -27.83
C LEU A 190 25.13 -32.15 -28.17
N GLN A 191 23.94 -32.39 -27.63
CA GLN A 191 23.17 -33.60 -27.92
C GLN A 191 22.72 -33.67 -29.39
N GLU A 192 22.33 -32.54 -29.98
CA GLU A 192 22.01 -32.44 -31.40
C GLU A 192 23.23 -32.73 -32.27
N MET A 193 24.37 -32.12 -31.97
CA MET A 193 25.63 -32.39 -32.67
C MET A 193 26.06 -33.86 -32.55
N GLU A 194 25.98 -34.44 -31.36
CA GLU A 194 26.32 -35.84 -31.10
C GLU A 194 25.41 -36.81 -31.87
N ASN A 195 24.14 -36.45 -32.07
CA ASN A 195 23.20 -37.24 -32.86
C ASN A 195 23.37 -37.07 -34.38
N GLU A 196 23.68 -35.86 -34.86
CA GLU A 196 23.75 -35.55 -36.29
C GLU A 196 25.10 -35.87 -36.94
N LEU A 197 26.21 -35.72 -36.21
CA LEU A 197 27.55 -36.08 -36.71
C LEU A 197 27.66 -37.53 -37.20
N PRO A 198 27.27 -38.56 -36.42
CA PRO A 198 27.36 -39.95 -36.87
C PRO A 198 26.41 -40.25 -38.03
N LYS A 199 25.22 -39.64 -38.07
CA LYS A 199 24.28 -39.79 -39.20
C LYS A 199 24.88 -39.23 -40.49
N ARG A 200 25.46 -38.04 -40.43
CA ARG A 200 26.14 -37.41 -41.58
C ARG A 200 27.35 -38.23 -42.01
N ALA A 201 28.18 -38.68 -41.08
CA ALA A 201 29.33 -39.53 -41.38
C ALA A 201 28.89 -40.84 -42.05
N LYS A 202 27.85 -41.50 -41.53
CA LYS A 202 27.29 -42.73 -42.12
C LYS A 202 26.73 -42.50 -43.52
N LYS A 203 26.02 -41.39 -43.74
CA LYS A 203 25.50 -41.01 -45.06
C LYS A 203 26.62 -40.82 -46.07
N ASN A 204 27.64 -40.03 -45.72
CA ASN A 204 28.78 -39.77 -46.60
C ASN A 204 29.55 -41.08 -46.90
N LEU A 205 29.78 -41.91 -45.89
CA LEU A 205 30.41 -43.22 -46.08
C LEU A 205 29.62 -44.09 -47.06
N LEU A 206 28.30 -44.15 -46.92
CA LEU A 206 27.43 -44.90 -47.82
C LEU A 206 27.50 -44.37 -49.27
N GLU A 207 27.56 -43.05 -49.45
CA GLU A 207 27.71 -42.42 -50.77
C GLU A 207 29.05 -42.78 -51.41
N HIS A 208 30.16 -42.63 -50.67
CA HIS A 208 31.49 -43.02 -51.16
C HIS A 208 31.56 -44.50 -51.51
N LEU A 209 30.94 -45.36 -50.71
CA LEU A 209 30.91 -46.79 -50.95
C LEU A 209 30.17 -47.14 -52.25
N LYS A 210 29.02 -46.52 -52.49
CA LYS A 210 28.29 -46.65 -53.77
C LYS A 210 29.16 -46.24 -54.96
N THR A 211 29.91 -45.16 -54.84
CA THR A 211 30.84 -44.71 -55.90
C THR A 211 31.95 -45.73 -56.13
N VAL A 212 32.56 -46.28 -55.06
CA VAL A 212 33.60 -47.31 -55.17
C VAL A 212 33.06 -48.57 -55.85
N THR A 213 31.87 -49.05 -55.46
CA THR A 213 31.24 -50.20 -56.10
C THR A 213 30.94 -49.94 -57.58
N LEU A 214 30.50 -48.73 -57.94
CA LEU A 214 30.29 -48.38 -59.34
C LEU A 214 31.60 -48.43 -60.13
N ILE A 215 32.69 -47.86 -59.59
CA ILE A 215 34.01 -47.90 -60.22
C ILE A 215 34.50 -49.34 -60.37
N GLN A 216 34.35 -50.17 -59.33
CA GLN A 216 34.70 -51.59 -59.31
C GLN A 216 33.97 -52.35 -60.43
N ASN A 217 32.65 -52.16 -60.55
CA ASN A 217 31.84 -52.77 -61.61
C ASN A 217 32.24 -52.31 -63.02
N VAL A 218 32.55 -51.02 -63.19
CA VAL A 218 33.03 -50.47 -64.48
C VAL A 218 34.39 -51.07 -64.85
N LEU A 219 35.33 -51.16 -63.91
CA LEU A 219 36.64 -51.75 -64.14
C LEU A 219 36.55 -53.24 -64.48
N GLN A 220 35.71 -54.00 -63.78
CA GLN A 220 35.42 -55.39 -64.14
C GLN A 220 34.87 -55.50 -65.56
N GLY A 221 33.87 -54.68 -65.91
CA GLY A 221 33.27 -54.67 -67.25
C GLY A 221 34.28 -54.37 -68.35
N ILE A 222 35.18 -53.40 -68.14
CA ILE A 222 36.26 -53.07 -69.09
C ILE A 222 37.22 -54.24 -69.25
N ILE A 223 37.67 -54.86 -68.14
CA ILE A 223 38.61 -55.99 -68.18
C ILE A 223 37.98 -57.17 -68.94
N LEU A 224 36.71 -57.49 -68.67
CA LEU A 224 35.97 -58.55 -69.39
C LEU A 224 35.78 -58.24 -70.88
N ALA A 225 35.47 -56.98 -71.23
CA ALA A 225 35.27 -56.55 -72.61
C ALA A 225 36.56 -56.43 -73.43
N SER A 226 37.72 -56.27 -72.77
CA SER A 226 39.02 -56.09 -73.43
C SER A 226 39.52 -57.30 -74.24
N GLY A 227 38.87 -58.47 -74.11
CA GLY A 227 39.25 -59.69 -74.83
C GLY A 227 40.58 -60.32 -74.37
N VAL A 228 41.20 -59.79 -73.31
CA VAL A 228 42.39 -60.36 -72.68
C VAL A 228 42.01 -61.68 -71.99
N ASN A 229 42.81 -62.74 -72.20
CA ASN A 229 42.55 -64.06 -71.62
C ASN A 229 42.95 -64.11 -70.13
N TRP A 230 42.20 -63.39 -69.31
CA TRP A 230 42.44 -63.15 -67.88
C TRP A 230 42.49 -64.42 -67.03
N ALA A 231 41.89 -65.52 -67.50
CA ALA A 231 41.93 -66.81 -66.82
C ALA A 231 43.31 -67.50 -66.92
N LYS A 232 44.16 -67.11 -67.89
CA LYS A 232 45.50 -67.69 -68.10
C LYS A 232 46.60 -66.97 -67.31
N ASP A 233 46.42 -65.69 -66.97
CA ASP A 233 47.36 -64.94 -66.15
C ASP A 233 46.95 -65.04 -64.68
N PRO A 234 47.74 -65.72 -63.82
CA PRO A 234 47.43 -65.86 -62.39
C PRO A 234 47.25 -64.52 -61.68
N LYS A 235 48.00 -63.48 -62.07
CA LYS A 235 47.94 -62.17 -61.42
C LYS A 235 46.67 -61.41 -61.78
N LEU A 236 46.25 -61.48 -63.04
CA LEU A 236 45.03 -60.84 -63.50
C LEU A 236 43.78 -61.56 -62.96
N LYS A 237 43.83 -62.89 -62.86
CA LYS A 237 42.80 -63.69 -62.19
C LYS A 237 42.64 -63.29 -60.72
N GLU A 238 43.74 -63.12 -59.99
CA GLU A 238 43.71 -62.67 -58.60
C GLU A 238 43.11 -61.26 -58.47
N LEU A 239 43.49 -60.33 -59.35
CA LEU A 239 43.01 -58.95 -59.33
C LEU A 239 41.50 -58.86 -59.60
N ILE A 240 40.97 -59.65 -60.55
CA ILE A 240 39.53 -59.71 -60.83
C ILE A 240 38.77 -60.32 -59.63
N LEU A 241 39.29 -61.38 -59.03
CA LEU A 241 38.69 -61.98 -57.83
C LEU A 241 38.71 -61.05 -56.61
N GLN A 242 39.74 -60.21 -56.47
CA GLN A 242 39.78 -59.16 -55.45
C GLN A 242 38.77 -58.04 -55.76
N LEU A 243 38.60 -57.67 -57.03
CA LEU A 243 37.57 -56.76 -57.49
C LEU A 243 36.17 -57.37 -57.40
N GLU A 244 35.97 -58.66 -57.19
CA GLU A 244 34.64 -59.26 -57.00
C GLU A 244 34.20 -59.21 -55.52
N LYS A 245 35.15 -59.06 -54.59
CA LYS A 245 34.86 -58.95 -53.16
C LYS A 245 34.26 -57.59 -52.85
N ASN A 246 33.10 -57.60 -52.19
CA ASN A 246 32.50 -56.37 -51.69
C ASN A 246 33.42 -55.73 -50.65
N PRO A 247 33.56 -54.39 -50.63
CA PRO A 247 34.36 -53.69 -49.62
C PRO A 247 33.77 -53.75 -48.19
N LEU A 248 32.74 -54.57 -47.94
CA LEU A 248 32.04 -54.73 -46.65
C LEU A 248 31.94 -56.18 -46.15
N ASP A 249 32.40 -57.17 -46.94
CA ASP A 249 32.45 -58.60 -46.54
C ASP A 249 33.83 -59.00 -46.02
#